data_AF-A0A8C0GLA4-F1
#
_entry.id   AF-A0A8C0GLA4-F1
#
_cell.length_a   1.000
_cell.length_b   1.000
_cell.length_c   1.000
_cell.angle_alpha   90.00
_cell.angle_beta   90.00
_cell.angle_gamma   90.00
#
_symmetry.space_group_name_H-M   'P 1'
#
loop_
_entity.id
_entity.type
_entity.pdbx_description
1 polymer ?
#
loop_
_entity_poly.entity_id
_entity_poly.type
_entity_poly.pdbx_seq_one_letter_code
_entity_poly.pdbx_strand_id
1 'polypeptide(L)'
;MESLSIFNSPSDHWVGLQREPGQPWRWVDGTAFNHLFEIRGAGLCAYLDDGVVNSAGCDTERKWACSKLDGETRGKQRAPQC
;
A
#
# COMPACT_ATOMS: atom_id res chain seq x y z
N MET A 1 24.60 25.42 -3.55
CA MET A 1 23.27 25.11 -4.13
C MET A 1 22.92 23.71 -3.72
N GLU A 2 21.87 23.63 -2.93
CA GLU A 2 21.32 22.45 -2.30
C GLU A 2 20.66 21.55 -3.34
N SER A 3 20.88 20.24 -3.26
CA SER A 3 19.83 19.26 -3.47
C SER A 3 20.32 17.93 -2.88
N LEU A 4 19.83 17.62 -1.68
CA LEU A 4 19.81 16.26 -1.19
C LEU A 4 18.86 15.50 -2.12
N SER A 5 19.42 14.80 -3.11
CA SER A 5 18.71 13.75 -3.81
C SER A 5 18.50 12.62 -2.81
N ILE A 6 17.43 12.71 -2.01
CA ILE A 6 16.91 11.55 -1.30
C ILE A 6 16.69 10.51 -2.39
N PHE A 7 17.36 9.36 -2.26
CA PHE A 7 17.24 8.22 -3.17
C PHE A 7 15.75 7.94 -3.42
N ASN A 8 15.24 8.48 -4.52
CA ASN A 8 13.93 8.12 -5.05
C ASN A 8 14.14 6.71 -5.63
N SER A 9 14.07 5.71 -4.75
CA SER A 9 13.73 4.38 -5.19
C SER A 9 12.24 4.49 -5.53
N PRO A 10 11.84 4.44 -6.83
CA PRO A 10 10.44 4.37 -7.23
C PRO A 10 9.98 3.00 -6.77
N SER A 11 9.62 2.93 -5.51
CA SER A 11 9.55 1.66 -4.85
C SER A 11 8.12 1.22 -5.00
N ASP A 12 7.89 0.46 -6.08
CA ASP A 12 6.68 -0.32 -6.36
C ASP A 12 6.36 -1.19 -5.14
N HIS A 13 5.69 -0.60 -4.16
CA HIS A 13 5.36 -1.27 -2.92
C HIS A 13 3.87 -1.50 -2.86
N TRP A 14 3.46 -2.72 -2.53
CA TRP A 14 2.08 -2.98 -2.15
C TRP A 14 1.69 -2.10 -0.97
N VAL A 15 0.55 -1.44 -1.12
CA VAL A 15 -0.17 -0.74 -0.06
C VAL A 15 -1.19 -1.73 0.47
N GLY A 16 -1.48 -1.68 1.77
CA GLY A 16 -2.51 -2.51 2.42
C GLY A 16 -3.94 -2.15 2.02
N LEU A 17 -4.18 -1.86 0.75
CA LEU A 17 -5.45 -1.47 0.18
C LEU A 17 -5.81 -2.46 -0.95
N GLN A 18 -6.99 -3.06 -0.82
CA GLN A 18 -7.48 -4.09 -1.73
C GLN A 18 -8.98 -3.91 -1.98
N ARG A 19 -9.46 -4.49 -3.07
CA ARG A 19 -10.90 -4.57 -3.36
C ARG A 19 -11.24 -5.91 -4.00
N GLU A 20 -12.50 -6.28 -3.89
CA GLU A 20 -13.08 -7.34 -4.70
C GLU A 20 -13.63 -6.76 -6.02
N PRO A 21 -13.80 -7.59 -7.06
CA PRO A 21 -14.40 -7.14 -8.32
C PRO A 21 -15.77 -6.47 -8.09
N GLY A 22 -15.89 -5.21 -8.50
CA GLY A 22 -17.12 -4.42 -8.34
C GLY A 22 -17.37 -3.88 -6.92
N GLN A 23 -16.47 -4.13 -5.97
CA GLN A 23 -16.54 -3.58 -4.62
C GLN A 23 -15.67 -2.32 -4.48
N PRO A 24 -16.00 -1.42 -3.52
CA PRO A 24 -15.14 -0.30 -3.18
C PRO A 24 -13.83 -0.78 -2.54
N TRP A 25 -12.83 0.10 -2.58
CA TRP A 25 -11.54 -0.13 -1.93
C TRP A 25 -11.69 -0.21 -0.40
N ARG A 26 -10.96 -1.14 0.21
CA ARG A 26 -10.89 -1.34 1.65
C ARG A 26 -9.45 -1.58 2.09
N TRP A 27 -9.15 -1.14 3.29
CA TRP A 27 -7.88 -1.47 3.94
C TRP A 27 -7.87 -2.94 4.39
N VAL A 28 -6.68 -3.49 4.62
CA VAL A 28 -6.50 -4.83 5.20
C VAL A 28 -7.17 -4.97 6.57
N ASP A 29 -7.34 -3.87 7.31
CA ASP A 29 -8.11 -3.82 8.57
C ASP A 29 -9.64 -3.86 8.37
N GLY A 30 -10.11 -3.97 7.12
CA GLY A 30 -11.53 -4.03 6.76
C GLY A 30 -12.24 -2.67 6.69
N THR A 31 -11.55 -1.58 7.04
CA THR A 31 -12.08 -0.22 6.96
C THR A 31 -12.25 0.22 5.51
N ALA A 32 -13.33 0.96 5.21
CA ALA A 32 -13.57 1.48 3.87
C ALA A 32 -12.55 2.56 3.52
N PHE A 33 -12.14 2.59 2.25
CA PHE A 33 -11.28 3.65 1.75
C PHE A 33 -12.05 4.97 1.65
N ASN A 34 -11.48 6.04 2.21
CA ASN A 34 -12.11 7.37 2.25
C ASN A 34 -11.93 8.19 0.97
N HIS A 35 -11.45 7.60 -0.14
CA HIS A 35 -11.23 8.31 -1.40
C HIS A 35 -10.35 9.57 -1.30
N LEU A 36 -9.40 9.57 -0.37
CA LEU A 36 -8.48 10.70 -0.14
C LEU A 36 -7.52 10.93 -1.32
N PHE A 37 -7.33 9.92 -2.17
CA PHE A 37 -6.53 9.96 -3.38
C PHE A 37 -7.15 9.08 -4.46
N GLU A 38 -6.82 9.37 -5.72
CA GLU A 38 -7.19 8.54 -6.86
C GLU A 38 -6.32 7.28 -6.90
N ILE A 39 -6.95 6.14 -7.19
CA ILE A 39 -6.26 4.88 -7.44
C ILE A 39 -6.39 4.54 -8.91
N ARG A 40 -5.26 4.50 -9.61
CA ARG A 40 -5.23 4.26 -11.06
C ARG A 40 -5.21 2.78 -11.38
N GLY A 41 -5.71 2.41 -12.55
CA GLY A 41 -5.70 1.02 -13.04
C GLY A 41 -6.96 0.20 -12.68
N ALA A 42 -6.96 -1.05 -13.13
CA ALA A 42 -8.09 -1.97 -12.99
C ALA A 42 -7.79 -3.16 -12.05
N GLY A 43 -6.70 -3.09 -11.28
CA GLY A 43 -6.29 -4.15 -10.37
C GLY A 43 -7.19 -4.29 -9.14
N LEU A 44 -6.92 -5.36 -8.39
CA LEU A 44 -7.58 -5.67 -7.12
C LEU A 44 -6.73 -5.30 -5.91
N CYS A 45 -5.40 -5.25 -6.06
CA CYS A 45 -4.47 -4.80 -5.04
C CYS A 45 -3.85 -3.47 -5.45
N ALA A 46 -3.69 -2.55 -4.50
CA ALA A 46 -3.11 -1.24 -4.74
C ALA A 46 -1.62 -1.21 -4.36
N TYR A 47 -0.81 -0.55 -5.17
CA TYR A 47 0.61 -0.32 -4.92
C TYR A 47 0.95 1.16 -5.10
N LEU A 48 2.00 1.59 -4.42
CA LEU A 48 2.55 2.94 -4.52
C LEU A 48 3.70 2.93 -5.52
N ASP A 49 3.67 3.83 -6.48
CA ASP A 49 4.72 4.07 -7.47
C ASP A 49 4.94 5.57 -7.64
N ASP A 50 6.15 6.05 -7.37
CA ASP A 50 6.54 7.47 -7.45
C ASP A 50 5.54 8.45 -6.78
N GLY A 51 4.96 8.06 -5.64
CA GLY A 51 3.97 8.87 -4.90
C GLY A 51 2.54 8.80 -5.44
N VAL A 52 2.29 8.01 -6.47
CA VAL A 52 0.97 7.74 -7.05
C VAL A 52 0.51 6.35 -6.64
N VAL A 53 -0.77 6.20 -6.29
CA VAL A 53 -1.34 4.89 -5.99
C VAL A 53 -1.96 4.29 -7.25
N ASN A 54 -1.42 3.15 -7.65
CA ASN A 54 -1.85 2.38 -8.80
C ASN A 54 -2.43 1.04 -8.33
N SER A 55 -3.06 0.31 -9.22
CA SER A 55 -3.64 -1.00 -8.93
C SER A 55 -3.20 -2.04 -9.96
N ALA A 56 -2.87 -3.22 -9.45
CA ALA A 56 -2.44 -4.37 -10.24
C ALA A 56 -3.10 -5.68 -9.76
N GLY A 57 -2.87 -6.76 -10.48
CA GLY A 57 -3.20 -8.10 -10.03
C GLY A 57 -2.38 -8.46 -8.78
N CYS A 58 -3.04 -8.99 -7.75
CA CYS A 58 -2.40 -9.35 -6.49
C CYS A 58 -1.35 -10.48 -6.64
N ASP A 59 -1.33 -11.15 -7.78
CA ASP A 59 -0.38 -12.19 -8.20
C ASP A 59 1.00 -11.64 -8.60
N THR A 60 1.14 -10.33 -8.70
CA THR A 60 2.40 -9.71 -9.12
C THR A 60 3.40 -9.60 -7.97
N GLU A 61 4.65 -10.04 -8.20
CA GLU A 61 5.70 -9.97 -7.20
C GLU A 61 6.13 -8.51 -7.00
N ARG A 62 5.79 -7.93 -5.85
CA ARG A 62 6.23 -6.60 -5.41
C ARG A 62 6.54 -6.62 -3.92
N LYS A 63 7.40 -5.70 -3.49
CA LYS A 63 7.74 -5.54 -2.07
C LYS A 63 6.53 -4.94 -1.33
N TRP A 64 6.37 -5.20 -0.03
CA TRP A 64 5.29 -4.61 0.76
C TRP A 64 5.77 -3.37 1.50
N ALA A 65 4.97 -2.29 1.48
CA ALA A 65 5.14 -1.18 2.39
C ALA A 65 4.41 -1.51 3.71
N CYS A 66 5.16 -1.75 4.78
CA CYS A 66 4.59 -1.93 6.12
C CYS A 66 4.58 -0.59 6.85
N SER A 67 3.41 -0.12 7.29
CA SER A 67 3.30 0.98 8.26
C SER A 67 3.39 0.42 9.68
N LYS A 68 4.31 0.93 10.50
CA LYS A 68 4.30 0.68 11.96
C LYS A 68 3.66 1.90 12.63
N LEU A 69 2.62 1.68 13.43
CA LEU A 69 2.16 2.68 14.38
C LEU A 69 3.23 2.82 15.47
N ASP A 70 3.74 4.04 15.69
CA ASP A 70 4.81 4.36 16.66
C ASP A 70 4.36 4.27 18.13
N GLY A 71 3.34 3.47 18.43
CA GLY A 71 2.81 3.33 19.78
C GLY A 71 1.93 2.11 19.89
N GLU A 72 2.53 0.94 20.08
CA GLU A 72 2.29 0.13 21.27
C GLU A 72 3.24 -1.07 21.32
N THR A 73 3.87 -1.18 22.47
CA THR A 73 4.88 -2.15 22.88
C THR A 73 4.38 -3.61 22.78
N ARG A 74 5.17 -4.46 22.11
CA ARG A 74 5.36 -5.91 22.39
C ARG A 74 4.10 -6.78 22.54
N GLY A 75 3.70 -7.46 21.46
CA GLY A 75 2.76 -8.59 21.58
C GLY A 75 2.47 -9.34 20.28
N LYS A 76 3.29 -10.34 19.96
CA LYS A 76 3.07 -11.38 18.93
C LYS A 76 2.61 -10.87 17.55
N GLN A 77 3.60 -10.53 16.73
CA GLN A 77 3.46 -10.62 15.28
C GLN A 77 3.22 -12.10 14.92
N ARG A 78 1.96 -12.55 14.88
CA ARG A 78 1.58 -13.64 13.98
C ARG A 78 1.32 -12.96 12.63
N ALA A 79 2.41 -12.76 11.92
CA ALA A 79 2.42 -12.45 10.50
C ALA A 79 1.66 -13.55 9.76
N PRO A 80 0.59 -13.18 9.05
CA PRO A 80 0.70 -13.36 7.62
C PRO A 80 0.10 -12.13 6.95
N GLN A 81 0.83 -11.00 6.95
CA GLN A 81 0.59 -9.82 6.09
C GLN A 81 1.52 -8.62 6.41
N CYS A 82 2.39 -8.74 7.41
CA CYS A 82 3.86 -8.61 7.36
C CYS A 82 4.34 -9.64 8.40
#